data_AF-A0A357I3B8-F1
#
_entry.id   AF-A0A357I3B8-F1
#
_cell.length_a   1.000
_cell.length_b   1.000
_cell.length_c   1.000
_cell.angle_alpha   90.00
_cell.angle_beta   90.00
_cell.angle_gamma   90.00
#
_symmetry.space_group_name_H-M   'P 1'
#
loop_
_entity.id
_entity.type
_entity.pdbx_description
1 polymer ?
#
loop_
_entity_poly.entity_id
_entity_poly.type
_entity_poly.pdbx_seq_one_letter_code
_entity_poly.pdbx_strand_id
1 'polypeptide(L)'
;MSFTESLPTLNACLNGTATVLLTAGFICIKTGRERAHRACMLSAFSVSVIFLFFYVLHKWLVQGVHTPFEGEGAWRSFYYAMLASHIFLAMLIVPLILTTLTLAIRGQRERHRAWARWTFPIWYYVSVTGVLVYCFLYLWW
;
A
#
# COMPACT_ATOMS: atom_id res chain seq x y z
N MET A 1 -0.37 15.72 -20.56
CA MET A 1 -0.87 15.19 -19.28
C MET A 1 -1.05 16.34 -18.31
N SER A 2 -2.28 16.53 -17.82
CA SER A 2 -2.52 17.43 -16.70
C SER A 2 -1.93 16.85 -15.41
N PHE A 3 -1.73 17.71 -14.40
CA PHE A 3 -1.27 17.27 -13.09
C PHE A 3 -2.19 16.17 -12.52
N THR A 4 -3.50 16.35 -12.63
CA THR A 4 -4.52 15.41 -12.16
C THR A 4 -4.43 14.05 -12.87
N GLU A 5 -4.24 14.02 -14.19
CA GLU A 5 -4.08 12.78 -14.98
C GLU A 5 -2.83 11.98 -14.61
N SER A 6 -1.80 12.64 -14.07
CA SER A 6 -0.55 11.99 -13.68
C SER A 6 -0.62 11.35 -12.29
N LEU A 7 -1.59 11.74 -11.46
CA LEU A 7 -1.72 11.29 -10.08
C LEU A 7 -1.98 9.78 -9.93
N PRO A 8 -2.83 9.12 -10.76
CA PRO A 8 -2.99 7.67 -10.71
C PRO A 8 -1.67 6.92 -10.94
N THR A 9 -0.89 7.33 -11.93
CA THR A 9 0.44 6.75 -12.22
C THR A 9 1.40 6.98 -11.07
N LEU A 10 1.45 8.21 -10.52
CA LEU A 10 2.28 8.52 -9.35
C LEU A 10 1.91 7.63 -8.16
N ASN A 11 0.61 7.48 -7.88
CA ASN A 11 0.09 6.65 -6.80
C ASN A 11 0.43 5.16 -6.98
N ALA A 12 0.39 4.66 -8.22
CA ALA A 12 0.83 3.31 -8.54
C ALA A 12 2.34 3.14 -8.30
N CYS A 13 3.17 4.09 -8.75
CA CYS A 13 4.61 4.08 -8.52
C CYS A 13 4.96 4.13 -7.02
N LEU A 14 4.23 4.92 -6.22
CA LEU A 14 4.44 4.99 -4.77
C LEU A 14 4.09 3.65 -4.10
N ASN A 15 2.99 3.00 -4.49
CA ASN A 15 2.66 1.66 -4.00
C ASN A 15 3.67 0.59 -4.43
N GLY A 16 4.16 0.66 -5.67
CA GLY A 16 5.23 -0.21 -6.16
C GLY A 16 6.51 -0.02 -5.35
N THR A 17 6.88 1.23 -5.07
CA THR A 17 8.03 1.57 -4.23
C THR A 17 7.85 1.04 -2.80
N ALA A 18 6.66 1.21 -2.20
CA ALA A 18 6.35 0.65 -0.89
C ALA A 18 6.48 -0.89 -0.89
N THR A 19 5.99 -1.57 -1.93
CA THR A 19 6.11 -3.03 -2.10
C THR A 19 7.59 -3.47 -2.12
N VAL A 20 8.43 -2.78 -2.88
CA VAL A 20 9.87 -3.07 -2.94
C VAL A 20 10.54 -2.86 -1.58
N LEU A 21 10.24 -1.74 -0.90
CA LEU A 21 10.78 -1.44 0.42
C LEU A 21 10.33 -2.45 1.48
N LEU A 22 9.07 -2.89 1.45
CA LEU A 22 8.55 -3.92 2.34
C LEU A 22 9.23 -5.26 2.09
N THR A 23 9.42 -5.64 0.83
CA THR A 23 10.15 -6.86 0.45
C THR A 23 11.59 -6.82 0.97
N ALA A 24 12.29 -5.71 0.71
CA ALA A 24 13.65 -5.51 1.19
C ALA A 24 13.72 -5.54 2.73
N GLY A 25 12.80 -4.84 3.41
CA GLY A 25 12.70 -4.84 4.86
C GLY A 25 12.48 -6.23 5.45
N PHE A 26 11.67 -7.08 4.79
CA PHE A 26 11.45 -8.47 5.18
C PHE A 26 12.70 -9.33 5.01
N ILE A 27 13.42 -9.17 3.90
CA ILE A 27 14.69 -9.86 3.66
C ILE A 27 15.73 -9.42 4.70
N CYS A 28 15.80 -8.12 5.02
CA CYS A 28 16.71 -7.59 6.03
C CYS A 28 16.46 -8.21 7.42
N ILE A 29 15.22 -8.31 7.87
CA ILE A 29 14.94 -8.90 9.19
C ILE A 29 15.20 -10.41 9.21
N LYS A 30 14.90 -11.13 8.12
CA LYS A 30 15.25 -12.55 7.99
C LYS A 30 16.76 -12.81 7.99
N THR A 31 17.55 -11.83 7.57
CA THR A 31 19.02 -11.89 7.56
C THR A 31 19.66 -11.26 8.80
N GLY A 32 18.86 -10.94 9.85
CA GLY A 32 19.36 -10.37 11.10
C GLY A 32 19.80 -8.89 11.00
N ARG A 33 19.58 -8.23 9.86
CA ARG A 33 19.99 -6.84 9.61
C ARG A 33 18.93 -5.86 10.12
N GLU A 34 18.81 -5.73 11.44
CA GLU A 34 17.76 -4.92 12.10
C GLU A 34 17.79 -3.44 11.72
N ARG A 35 18.98 -2.83 11.62
CA ARG A 35 19.12 -1.41 11.24
C ARG A 35 18.59 -1.15 9.82
N ALA A 36 18.93 -2.04 8.89
CA ALA A 36 18.45 -1.96 7.51
C ALA A 36 16.94 -2.22 7.42
N HIS A 37 16.43 -3.22 8.16
CA HIS A 37 14.99 -3.45 8.29
C HIS A 37 14.26 -2.19 8.75
N ARG A 38 14.73 -1.56 9.85
CA ARG A 38 14.11 -0.34 10.38
C ARG A 38 14.12 0.80 9.35
N ALA A 39 15.22 0.99 8.62
CA ALA A 39 15.29 1.98 7.56
C ALA A 39 14.25 1.69 6.46
N CYS A 40 14.18 0.46 5.96
CA CYS A 40 13.19 0.04 4.96
C CYS A 40 11.74 0.27 5.44
N MET A 41 11.41 -0.12 6.68
CA MET A 41 10.05 0.04 7.21
C MET A 41 9.67 1.51 7.40
N LEU A 42 10.60 2.37 7.84
CA LEU A 42 10.37 3.81 7.93
C LEU A 42 10.20 4.44 6.56
N SER A 43 11.04 4.09 5.58
CA SER A 43 10.89 4.56 4.20
C SER A 43 9.56 4.10 3.59
N ALA A 44 9.17 2.84 3.78
CA ALA A 44 7.88 2.32 3.30
C ALA A 44 6.71 3.08 3.92
N PHE A 45 6.78 3.39 5.22
CA PHE A 45 5.78 4.21 5.90
C PHE A 45 5.71 5.62 5.31
N SER A 46 6.85 6.30 5.15
CA SER A 46 6.89 7.64 4.55
C SER A 46 6.31 7.67 3.14
N VAL A 47 6.68 6.70 2.29
CA VAL A 47 6.13 6.56 0.93
C VAL A 47 4.62 6.31 0.98
N SER A 48 4.13 5.49 1.92
CA SER A 48 2.69 5.22 2.09
C SER A 48 1.91 6.46 2.53
N VAL A 49 2.49 7.31 3.38
CA VAL A 49 1.89 8.60 3.77
C VAL A 49 1.80 9.55 2.57
N ILE A 50 2.86 9.62 1.76
CA ILE A 50 2.88 10.43 0.52
C ILE A 50 1.83 9.90 -0.48
N PHE A 51 1.74 8.58 -0.64
CA PHE A 51 0.69 7.94 -1.44
C PHE A 51 -0.71 8.34 -0.96
N LEU A 52 -0.99 8.23 0.34
CA LEU A 52 -2.30 8.55 0.88
C LEU A 52 -2.67 10.02 0.62
N PHE A 53 -1.71 10.93 0.79
CA PHE A 53 -1.89 12.35 0.48
C PHE A 53 -2.28 12.56 -0.99
N PHE A 54 -1.52 12.01 -1.94
CA PHE A 54 -1.82 12.16 -3.37
C PHE A 54 -3.08 11.42 -3.81
N TYR A 55 -3.41 10.29 -3.18
CA TYR A 55 -4.67 9.57 -3.42
C TYR A 55 -5.88 10.43 -3.03
N VAL A 56 -5.87 10.99 -1.81
CA VAL A 56 -6.95 11.87 -1.34
C VAL A 56 -7.02 13.14 -2.19
N LEU A 57 -5.88 13.73 -2.53
CA LEU A 57 -5.82 14.92 -3.39
C LEU A 57 -6.44 14.61 -4.76
N HIS A 58 -6.07 13.51 -5.40
CA HIS A 58 -6.66 13.09 -6.67
C HIS A 58 -8.18 12.93 -6.54
N LYS A 59 -8.65 12.23 -5.50
CA LYS A 59 -10.10 12.02 -5.27
C LYS A 59 -10.86 13.32 -5.04
N TRP A 60 -10.25 14.29 -4.36
CA TRP A 60 -10.82 15.61 -4.19
C TRP A 60 -10.88 16.39 -5.52
N LEU A 61 -9.81 16.37 -6.32
CA LEU A 61 -9.73 17.05 -7.62
C LEU A 61 -10.72 16.49 -8.66
N VAL A 62 -10.97 15.17 -8.66
CA VAL A 62 -11.95 14.53 -9.55
C VAL A 62 -13.36 14.48 -8.95
N GLN A 63 -13.62 15.19 -7.85
CA GLN A 63 -14.92 15.25 -7.15
C GLN A 63 -15.49 13.87 -6.79
N GLY A 64 -14.61 12.91 -6.47
CA GLY A 64 -15.00 11.55 -6.15
C GLY A 64 -15.44 10.71 -7.36
N VAL A 65 -15.37 11.23 -8.58
CA VAL A 65 -15.66 10.44 -9.79
C VAL A 65 -14.64 9.31 -9.91
N HIS A 66 -15.14 8.10 -10.13
CA HIS A 66 -14.31 6.90 -10.31
C HIS A 66 -14.25 6.55 -11.78
N THR A 67 -13.05 6.19 -12.26
CA THR A 67 -12.88 5.57 -13.56
C THR A 67 -13.59 4.21 -13.55
N PRO A 68 -14.58 3.98 -14.43
CA PRO A 68 -15.22 2.68 -14.53
C PRO A 68 -14.22 1.65 -15.08
N PHE A 69 -14.33 0.40 -14.62
CA PHE A 69 -13.55 -0.70 -15.18
C PHE A 69 -14.29 -1.25 -16.40
N GLU A 70 -13.63 -1.26 -17.57
CA GLU A 70 -14.23 -1.64 -18.86
C GLU A 70 -14.21 -3.16 -19.12
N GLY A 71 -13.55 -3.95 -18.27
CA GLY A 71 -13.49 -5.41 -18.44
C GLY A 71 -14.84 -6.11 -18.23
N GLU A 72 -15.02 -7.22 -18.94
CA GLU A 72 -16.25 -8.03 -18.92
C GLU A 72 -16.06 -9.42 -18.28
N GLY A 73 -17.18 -10.09 -17.99
CA GLY A 73 -17.18 -11.48 -17.52
C GLY A 73 -16.44 -11.69 -16.19
N ALA A 74 -15.65 -12.76 -16.12
CA ALA A 74 -14.92 -13.16 -14.90
C ALA A 74 -13.93 -12.09 -14.41
N TRP A 75 -13.34 -11.31 -15.32
CA TRP A 75 -12.38 -10.26 -14.97
C TRP A 75 -13.01 -9.12 -14.19
N ARG A 76 -14.26 -8.78 -14.50
CA ARG A 76 -15.03 -7.78 -13.76
C ARG A 76 -15.25 -8.20 -12.31
N SER A 77 -15.71 -9.42 -12.10
CA SER A 77 -15.92 -9.97 -10.75
C SER A 77 -14.62 -10.03 -9.96
N PHE A 78 -13.54 -10.48 -10.60
CA PHE A 78 -12.21 -10.53 -9.98
C PHE A 78 -11.71 -9.14 -9.56
N TYR A 79 -11.79 -8.16 -10.47
CA TYR A 79 -11.36 -6.79 -10.21
C TYR A 79 -12.13 -6.18 -9.03
N TYR A 80 -13.46 -6.27 -9.03
CA TYR A 80 -14.26 -5.69 -7.95
C TYR A 80 -14.08 -6.41 -6.61
N ALA A 81 -13.89 -7.74 -6.62
CA ALA A 81 -13.56 -8.48 -5.40
C ALA A 81 -12.22 -8.03 -4.82
N MET A 82 -11.18 -7.91 -5.68
CA MET A 82 -9.86 -7.41 -5.30
C MET A 82 -9.90 -5.96 -4.83
N LEU A 83 -10.66 -5.10 -5.51
CA LEU A 83 -10.80 -3.68 -5.15
C LEU A 83 -11.49 -3.54 -3.79
N ALA A 84 -12.56 -4.30 -3.56
CA ALA A 84 -13.30 -4.28 -2.29
C ALA A 84 -12.40 -4.74 -1.13
N SER A 85 -11.68 -5.86 -1.30
CA SER A 85 -10.73 -6.34 -0.28
C SER A 85 -9.57 -5.37 -0.07
N HIS A 86 -9.03 -4.78 -1.13
CA HIS A 86 -7.99 -3.76 -1.05
C HIS A 86 -8.44 -2.56 -0.21
N ILE A 87 -9.59 -1.97 -0.51
CA ILE A 87 -10.09 -0.79 0.21
C ILE A 87 -10.33 -1.11 1.69
N PHE A 88 -10.97 -2.24 1.99
CA PHE A 88 -11.22 -2.66 3.35
C PHE A 88 -9.91 -2.85 4.15
N LEU A 89 -8.96 -3.58 3.57
CA LEU A 89 -7.66 -3.82 4.20
C LEU A 89 -6.80 -2.55 4.29
N ALA A 90 -6.92 -1.63 3.33
CA ALA A 90 -6.26 -0.32 3.36
C ALA A 90 -6.75 0.56 4.51
N MET A 91 -8.04 0.48 4.87
CA MET A 91 -8.54 1.16 6.08
C MET A 91 -8.01 0.50 7.35
N LEU A 92 -8.00 -0.83 7.39
CA LEU A 92 -7.55 -1.59 8.56
C LEU A 92 -6.03 -1.45 8.80
N ILE A 93 -5.23 -1.28 7.75
CA ILE A 93 -3.77 -1.29 7.89
C ILE A 93 -3.22 -0.02 8.55
N VAL A 94 -3.91 1.11 8.44
CA VAL A 94 -3.48 2.38 9.06
C VAL A 94 -3.30 2.24 10.58
N PRO A 95 -4.31 1.84 11.37
CA PRO A 95 -4.13 1.67 12.81
C PRO A 95 -3.12 0.56 13.17
N LEU A 96 -3.02 -0.50 12.34
CA LEU A 96 -2.05 -1.58 12.53
C LEU A 96 -0.60 -1.09 12.38
N ILE A 97 -0.31 -0.31 11.34
CA ILE A 97 1.03 0.26 11.12
C ILE A 97 1.39 1.21 12.27
N LEU A 98 0.49 2.11 12.65
CA LEU A 98 0.73 3.07 13.74
C LEU A 98 1.01 2.36 15.07
N THR A 99 0.25 1.31 15.38
CA THR A 99 0.47 0.48 16.57
C THR A 99 1.82 -0.23 16.51
N THR A 100 2.14 -0.85 15.37
CA THR A 100 3.40 -1.60 15.18
C THR A 100 4.62 -0.67 15.28
N LEU A 101 4.53 0.55 14.75
CA LEU A 101 5.56 1.57 14.82
C LEU A 101 5.72 2.10 16.25
N THR A 102 4.62 2.36 16.95
CA THR A 102 4.65 2.81 18.35
C THR A 102 5.28 1.76 19.26
N LEU A 103 4.98 0.47 19.05
CA LEU A 103 5.61 -0.63 19.77
C LEU A 103 7.13 -0.70 19.49
N ALA A 104 7.55 -0.42 18.24
CA ALA A 104 8.96 -0.35 17.88
C ALA A 104 9.68 0.81 18.59
N ILE A 105 9.05 2.00 18.64
CA ILE A 105 9.60 3.18 19.33
C ILE A 105 9.71 2.94 20.84
N ARG A 106 8.71 2.26 21.44
CA ARG A 106 8.71 1.89 22.87
C ARG A 106 9.65 0.73 23.22
N GLY A 107 10.37 0.17 22.25
CA GLY A 107 11.29 -0.95 22.47
C GLY A 107 10.60 -2.27 22.83
N GLN A 108 9.27 -2.39 22.66
CA GLN A 108 8.51 -3.59 23.03
C GLN A 108 8.63 -4.67 21.94
N ARG A 109 9.81 -5.29 21.82
CA ARG A 109 10.17 -6.21 20.73
C ARG A 109 9.22 -7.39 20.54
N GLU A 110 8.82 -8.05 21.63
CA GLU A 110 7.92 -9.21 21.55
C GLU A 110 6.54 -8.83 21.02
N ARG A 111 5.96 -7.75 21.57
CA ARG A 111 4.67 -7.23 21.11
C ARG A 111 4.76 -6.70 19.70
N HIS A 112 5.83 -5.97 19.36
CA HIS A 112 6.07 -5.53 17.99
C HIS A 112 6.06 -6.71 17.01
N ARG A 113 6.79 -7.80 17.33
CA ARG A 113 6.80 -9.01 16.50
C ARG A 113 5.42 -9.66 16.41
N ALA A 114 4.66 -9.72 17.51
CA ALA A 114 3.32 -10.28 17.52
C ALA A 114 2.37 -9.54 16.56
N TRP A 115 2.41 -8.20 16.56
CA TRP A 115 1.61 -7.35 15.67
C TRP A 115 2.15 -7.37 14.23
N ALA A 116 3.47 -7.30 14.05
CA ALA A 116 4.11 -7.29 12.73
C ALA A 116 3.76 -8.53 11.88
N ARG A 117 3.47 -9.68 12.51
CA ARG A 117 3.00 -10.89 11.79
C ARG A 117 1.68 -10.68 11.04
N TRP A 118 0.84 -9.76 11.50
CA TRP A 118 -0.42 -9.39 10.84
C TRP A 118 -0.26 -8.13 10.00
N THR A 119 0.42 -7.11 10.54
CA THR A 119 0.66 -5.84 9.83
C THR A 119 1.42 -6.06 8.53
N PHE A 120 2.50 -6.86 8.52
CA PHE A 120 3.31 -7.06 7.32
C PHE A 120 2.53 -7.65 6.13
N PRO A 121 1.85 -8.80 6.24
CA PRO A 121 1.16 -9.39 5.08
C PRO A 121 0.01 -8.51 4.58
N ILE A 122 -0.74 -7.84 5.48
CA ILE A 122 -1.82 -6.93 5.07
C ILE A 122 -1.23 -5.71 4.34
N TRP A 123 -0.18 -5.10 4.88
CA TRP A 123 0.48 -3.96 4.25
C TRP A 123 1.04 -4.33 2.88
N TYR A 124 1.70 -5.48 2.79
CA TYR A 124 2.22 -6.00 1.53
C TYR A 124 1.11 -6.24 0.51
N TYR A 125 0.00 -6.88 0.92
CA TYR A 125 -1.15 -7.14 0.05
C TYR A 125 -1.72 -5.83 -0.51
N VAL A 126 -1.96 -4.83 0.34
CA VAL A 126 -2.52 -3.54 -0.08
C VAL A 126 -1.55 -2.82 -1.02
N SER A 127 -0.24 -2.82 -0.75
CA SER A 127 0.72 -2.18 -1.66
C SER A 127 0.80 -2.87 -3.03
N VAL A 128 0.77 -4.19 -3.11
CA VAL A 128 0.76 -4.92 -4.39
C VAL A 128 -0.55 -4.68 -5.15
N THR A 129 -1.68 -4.85 -4.47
CA THR A 129 -2.99 -4.71 -5.12
C THR A 129 -3.27 -3.27 -5.55
N GLY A 130 -2.69 -2.26 -4.90
CA GLY A 130 -2.75 -0.86 -5.36
C GLY A 130 -2.10 -0.66 -6.74
N VAL A 131 -1.00 -1.34 -7.04
CA VAL A 131 -0.39 -1.36 -8.37
C VAL A 131 -1.27 -2.11 -9.36
N LEU A 132 -1.82 -3.26 -8.94
CA LEU A 132 -2.70 -4.06 -9.81
C LEU A 132 -3.96 -3.29 -10.21
N VAL A 133 -4.60 -2.56 -9.29
CA VAL A 133 -5.75 -1.70 -9.60
C VAL A 133 -5.40 -0.71 -10.72
N TYR A 134 -4.22 -0.11 -10.69
CA TYR A 134 -3.75 0.76 -11.76
C TYR A 134 -3.56 -0.01 -13.08
N CYS A 135 -2.91 -1.18 -13.06
CA CYS A 135 -2.74 -1.97 -14.27
C CYS A 135 -4.08 -2.37 -14.91
N PHE A 136 -5.07 -2.78 -14.10
CA PHE A 136 -6.41 -3.12 -14.58
C PHE A 136 -7.13 -1.93 -15.20
N LEU A 137 -6.95 -0.71 -14.68
CA LEU A 137 -7.69 0.47 -15.13
C LEU A 137 -7.02 1.24 -16.29
N TYR A 138 -5.71 1.09 -16.47
CA TYR A 138 -4.95 1.97 -17.38
C TYR A 138 -3.99 1.24 -18.33
N LEU A 139 -3.73 -0.05 -18.14
CA LEU A 139 -2.74 -0.80 -18.95
C LEU A 139 -3.33 -2.02 -19.65
N TRP A 140 -4.25 -2.74 -19.00
CA TRP A 140 -4.80 -4.01 -19.52
C TRP A 140 -6.16 -3.85 -20.17
N TRP A 141 -6.95 -2.90 -19.68
CA TRP A 141 -8.19 -2.40 -20.25
C TRP A 141 -8.06 -0.88 -20.27
#